data_AF-A0A8C8R8T5-F1
#
_entry.id   AF-A0A8C8R8T5-F1
#
_cell.length_a   1.000
_cell.length_b   1.000
_cell.length_c   1.000
_cell.angle_alpha   90.00
_cell.angle_beta   90.00
_cell.angle_gamma   90.00
#
_symmetry.space_group_name_H-M   'P 1'
#
loop_
_entity.id
_entity.type
_entity.pdbx_description
1 polymer ?
#
loop_
_entity_poly.entity_id
_entity_poly.type
_entity_poly.pdbx_seq_one_letter_code
_entity_poly.pdbx_strand_id
1 'polypeptide(L)'
;MAAFLALESRGAGLCSVFGCELTAGARSYTFQVDEDDDSEHVLALSMVCLTDGAKDECNVVEVVGRDRQHQEIAVPVANLKLSCQPVLSLGDFRLQVPVTFHLKSGSGPVCLTGRHQILHRRALSEDEESEEEEEGEIAPIMPAKKQRRRQ
;
A
#
# COMPACT_ATOMS: atom_id res chain seq x y z
N MET A 1 -8.45 -3.20 17.87
CA MET A 1 -7.05 -3.06 18.37
C MET A 1 -6.14 -2.97 17.17
N ALA A 2 -5.16 -2.06 17.16
CA ALA A 2 -4.11 -2.08 16.14
C ALA A 2 -2.96 -2.97 16.61
N ALA A 3 -2.39 -3.76 15.72
CA ALA A 3 -1.26 -4.64 16.01
C ALA A 3 -0.06 -4.22 15.17
N PHE A 4 1.08 -4.02 15.85
CA PHE A 4 2.37 -3.72 15.23
C PHE A 4 3.36 -4.82 15.60
N LEU A 5 3.90 -5.52 14.61
CA LEU A 5 4.99 -6.47 14.79
C LEU A 5 6.18 -5.98 13.98
N ALA A 6 7.26 -5.58 14.65
CA ALA A 6 8.50 -5.18 13.98
C ALA A 6 9.23 -6.41 13.43
N LEU A 7 9.59 -6.40 12.15
CA LEU A 7 10.43 -7.40 11.52
C LEU A 7 11.73 -6.73 11.03
N GLU A 8 12.85 -7.04 11.68
CA GLU A 8 14.14 -6.50 11.28
C GLU A 8 14.69 -7.23 10.04
N SER A 9 14.84 -6.51 8.93
CA SER A 9 15.51 -6.98 7.71
C SER A 9 16.98 -6.60 7.74
N ARG A 10 17.89 -7.54 7.45
CA ARG A 10 19.35 -7.31 7.44
C ARG A 10 19.89 -6.54 6.22
N GLY A 11 19.04 -5.88 5.45
CA GLY A 11 19.48 -5.06 4.33
C GLY A 11 18.35 -4.16 3.85
N ALA A 12 18.57 -2.85 3.93
CA ALA A 12 17.69 -1.78 3.46
C ALA A 12 16.32 -1.65 4.19
N GLY A 13 16.34 -1.01 5.36
CA GLY A 13 15.14 -0.46 6.03
C GLY A 13 14.48 -1.39 7.06
N LEU A 14 13.91 -0.79 8.10
CA LEU A 14 13.05 -1.49 9.07
C LEU A 14 11.66 -1.65 8.47
N CYS A 15 11.07 -2.83 8.58
CA CYS A 15 9.73 -3.15 8.05
C CYS A 15 8.88 -3.77 9.16
N SER A 16 7.80 -3.12 9.56
CA SER A 16 6.86 -3.67 10.54
C SER A 16 5.52 -3.99 9.90
N VAL A 17 4.81 -4.98 10.44
CA VAL A 17 3.44 -5.28 10.02
C VAL A 17 2.51 -4.24 10.62
N PHE A 18 1.61 -3.73 9.79
CA PHE A 18 0.52 -2.85 10.20
C PHE A 18 -0.82 -3.60 10.12
N GLY A 19 -1.65 -3.42 11.14
CA GLY A 19 -3.05 -3.83 11.11
C GLY A 19 -3.93 -2.90 11.93
N CYS A 20 -5.10 -2.54 11.40
CA CYS A 20 -6.14 -1.88 12.18
C CYS A 20 -7.53 -2.42 11.82
N GLU A 21 -8.51 -2.13 12.67
CA GLU A 21 -9.90 -2.52 12.48
C GLU A 21 -10.79 -1.30 12.68
N LEU A 22 -11.72 -1.08 11.74
CA LEU A 22 -12.72 -0.03 11.81
C LEU A 22 -14.10 -0.64 12.04
N THR A 23 -14.85 -0.08 12.97
CA THR A 23 -16.20 -0.52 13.33
C THR A 23 -17.13 0.68 13.49
N ALA A 24 -18.42 0.45 13.69
CA ALA A 24 -19.37 1.51 14.02
C ALA A 24 -19.00 2.29 15.30
N GLY A 25 -18.32 1.65 16.26
CA GLY A 25 -17.87 2.28 17.52
C GLY A 25 -16.49 2.93 17.42
N ALA A 26 -15.63 2.44 16.52
CA ALA A 26 -14.31 2.97 16.24
C ALA A 26 -14.17 3.22 14.73
N ARG A 27 -14.75 4.33 14.27
CA ARG A 27 -14.88 4.62 12.83
C ARG A 27 -13.61 5.13 12.19
N SER A 28 -12.60 5.53 12.96
CA SER A 28 -11.34 6.03 12.43
C SER A 28 -10.14 5.47 13.16
N TYR A 29 -9.02 5.41 12.44
CA TYR A 29 -7.71 5.08 12.96
C TYR A 29 -6.65 5.94 12.28
N THR A 30 -5.84 6.66 13.05
CA THR A 30 -4.74 7.48 12.54
C THR A 30 -3.42 6.75 12.74
N PHE A 31 -2.69 6.53 11.65
CA PHE A 31 -1.30 6.11 11.69
C PHE A 31 -0.40 7.34 11.58
N GLN A 32 0.41 7.55 12.61
CA GLN A 32 1.35 8.65 12.71
C GLN A 32 2.62 8.15 13.41
N VAL A 33 3.72 8.85 13.16
CA VAL A 33 5.05 8.56 13.72
C VAL A 33 5.42 9.65 14.72
N ASP A 34 6.49 9.43 15.49
CA ASP A 34 7.00 10.45 16.41
C ASP A 34 7.45 11.69 15.61
N GLU A 35 7.23 12.88 16.16
CA GLU A 35 7.67 14.14 15.54
C GLU A 35 9.18 14.27 15.55
N ASP A 36 9.87 13.60 16.49
CA ASP A 36 11.33 13.57 16.61
C ASP A 36 12.01 12.54 15.66
N ASP A 37 11.24 11.74 14.90
CA ASP A 37 11.79 10.78 13.93
C ASP A 37 11.96 11.42 12.54
N ASP A 38 13.21 11.74 12.20
CA ASP A 38 13.59 12.35 10.92
C ASP A 38 13.67 11.34 9.74
N SER A 39 13.31 10.07 9.95
CA SER A 39 13.35 9.06 8.90
C SER A 39 12.21 9.24 7.89
N GLU A 40 12.32 8.64 6.69
CA GLU A 40 11.20 8.62 5.75
C GLU A 40 10.29 7.42 6.01
N HIS A 41 9.08 7.66 6.51
CA HIS A 41 8.11 6.61 6.82
C HIS A 41 7.05 6.48 5.71
N VAL A 42 6.82 5.24 5.27
CA VAL A 42 5.77 4.91 4.31
C VAL A 42 4.90 3.80 4.87
N LEU A 43 3.59 3.97 4.78
CA LEU A 43 2.63 2.91 5.05
C LEU A 43 2.18 2.30 3.72
N ALA A 44 2.56 1.05 3.47
CA ALA A 44 2.16 0.29 2.30
C ALA A 44 0.94 -0.60 2.65
N LEU A 45 -0.25 -0.18 2.25
CA LEU A 45 -1.49 -0.89 2.54
C LEU A 45 -1.70 -2.06 1.57
N SER A 46 -1.78 -3.28 2.08
CA SER A 46 -1.83 -4.50 1.27
C SER A 46 -3.26 -4.98 1.04
N MET A 47 -4.10 -5.00 2.07
CA MET A 47 -5.45 -5.58 1.99
C MET A 47 -6.45 -4.86 2.90
N VAL A 48 -7.70 -4.79 2.43
CA VAL A 48 -8.88 -4.38 3.21
C VAL A 48 -9.92 -5.50 3.13
N CYS A 49 -10.46 -5.95 4.25
CA CYS A 49 -11.45 -7.03 4.26
C CYS A 49 -12.52 -6.85 5.33
N LEU A 50 -13.70 -7.41 5.07
CA LEU A 50 -14.74 -7.62 6.08
C LEU A 50 -14.38 -8.86 6.91
N THR A 51 -14.50 -8.74 8.23
CA THR A 51 -14.21 -9.83 9.16
C THR A 51 -15.49 -10.34 9.83
N ASP A 52 -15.34 -11.30 10.73
CA ASP A 52 -16.47 -11.88 11.46
C ASP A 52 -17.30 -10.80 12.16
N GLY A 53 -18.63 -10.95 12.12
CA GLY A 53 -19.59 -9.96 12.63
C GLY A 53 -19.97 -8.85 11.66
N ALA A 54 -19.36 -8.76 10.46
CA ALA A 54 -19.76 -7.79 9.46
C ALA A 54 -21.16 -8.08 8.89
N LYS A 55 -21.93 -7.02 8.62
CA LYS A 55 -23.24 -7.13 7.96
C LYS A 55 -23.08 -7.13 6.44
N ASP A 56 -24.07 -7.70 5.74
CA ASP A 56 -24.13 -7.65 4.28
C ASP A 56 -24.63 -6.27 3.77
N GLU A 57 -23.80 -5.25 3.96
CA GLU A 57 -24.05 -3.87 3.56
C GLU A 57 -22.80 -3.24 2.92
N CYS A 58 -22.94 -2.06 2.31
CA CYS A 58 -21.82 -1.36 1.70
C CYS A 58 -20.95 -0.66 2.76
N ASN A 59 -19.75 -1.19 2.97
CA ASN A 59 -18.74 -0.64 3.86
C ASN A 59 -17.72 0.14 3.03
N VAL A 60 -17.74 1.48 3.15
CA VAL A 60 -16.82 2.35 2.41
C VAL A 60 -15.74 2.86 3.34
N VAL A 61 -14.48 2.62 2.96
CA VAL A 61 -13.31 3.13 3.68
C VAL A 61 -12.68 4.27 2.90
N GLU A 62 -12.51 5.40 3.56
CA GLU A 62 -11.78 6.57 3.08
C GLU A 62 -10.40 6.64 3.73
N VAL A 63 -9.44 7.16 2.98
CA VAL A 63 -8.14 7.59 3.47
C VAL A 63 -8.13 9.11 3.51
N VAL A 64 -7.82 9.67 4.67
CA VAL A 64 -7.61 11.10 4.89
C VAL A 64 -6.11 11.34 5.05
N GLY A 65 -5.55 12.17 4.18
CA GLY A 65 -4.13 12.50 4.15
C GLY A 65 -3.90 13.86 3.51
N ARG A 66 -2.64 14.19 3.17
CA ARG A 66 -2.29 15.44 2.52
C ARG A 66 -2.03 15.25 1.04
N ASP A 67 -2.49 16.19 0.22
CA ASP A 67 -2.16 16.27 -1.20
C ASP A 67 -0.81 16.96 -1.46
N ARG A 68 -0.48 17.20 -2.73
CA ARG A 68 0.77 17.88 -3.14
C ARG A 68 0.81 19.36 -2.73
N GLN A 69 -0.33 19.95 -2.42
CA GLN A 69 -0.50 21.33 -1.97
C GLN A 69 -0.57 21.41 -0.44
N HIS A 70 -0.30 20.30 0.26
CA HIS A 70 -0.40 20.15 1.71
C HIS A 70 -1.82 20.38 2.27
N GLN A 71 -2.85 20.26 1.43
CA GLN A 71 -4.24 20.33 1.87
C GLN A 71 -4.72 18.94 2.30
N GLU A 72 -5.55 18.91 3.34
CA GLU A 72 -6.21 17.69 3.75
C GLU A 72 -7.23 17.24 2.69
N ILE A 73 -7.12 16.00 2.26
CA ILE A 73 -8.03 15.38 1.29
C ILE A 73 -8.52 14.03 1.81
N ALA A 74 -9.77 13.69 1.49
CA ALA A 74 -10.36 12.39 1.79
C ALA A 74 -10.64 11.64 0.47
N VAL A 75 -10.11 10.43 0.33
CA VAL A 75 -10.23 9.61 -0.87
C VAL A 75 -10.82 8.24 -0.51
N PRO A 76 -11.96 7.82 -1.10
CA PRO A 76 -12.47 6.46 -0.92
C PRO A 76 -11.51 5.45 -1.57
N VAL A 77 -11.02 4.48 -0.79
CA VAL A 77 -10.06 3.46 -1.25
C VAL A 77 -10.64 2.05 -1.30
N ALA A 78 -11.75 1.80 -0.62
CA ALA A 78 -12.43 0.51 -0.64
C ALA A 78 -13.95 0.67 -0.53
N ASN A 79 -14.68 -0.18 -1.24
CA ASN A 79 -16.11 -0.41 -1.05
C ASN A 79 -16.34 -1.92 -0.98
N LEU A 80 -16.67 -2.41 0.21
CA LEU A 80 -16.79 -3.83 0.50
C LEU A 80 -18.21 -4.21 0.87
N LYS A 81 -18.63 -5.41 0.48
CA LYS A 81 -19.91 -6.00 0.85
C LYS A 81 -19.78 -7.52 0.84
N LEU A 82 -20.27 -8.23 1.86
CA LEU A 82 -20.09 -9.67 2.00
C LEU A 82 -20.56 -10.47 0.77
N SER A 83 -21.73 -10.12 0.24
CA SER A 83 -22.34 -10.79 -0.92
C SER A 83 -21.71 -10.44 -2.27
N CYS A 84 -20.83 -9.45 -2.36
CA CYS A 84 -20.27 -8.98 -3.64
C CYS A 84 -18.74 -9.00 -3.65
N GLN A 85 -18.13 -8.33 -2.66
CA GLN A 85 -16.69 -8.16 -2.54
C GLN A 85 -16.33 -8.04 -1.05
N PRO A 86 -16.09 -9.16 -0.36
CA PRO A 86 -15.72 -9.16 1.06
C PRO A 86 -14.27 -8.76 1.29
N VAL A 87 -13.41 -8.86 0.27
CA VAL A 87 -11.96 -8.61 0.35
C VAL A 87 -11.51 -7.77 -0.86
N LEU A 88 -10.60 -6.84 -0.62
CA LEU A 88 -9.91 -6.05 -1.63
C LEU A 88 -8.40 -6.07 -1.35
N SER A 89 -7.62 -6.54 -2.32
CA SER A 89 -6.16 -6.38 -2.33
C SER A 89 -5.81 -5.05 -3.00
N LEU A 90 -4.87 -4.31 -2.42
CA LEU A 90 -4.44 -2.98 -2.87
C LEU A 90 -3.01 -2.97 -3.43
N GLY A 91 -2.33 -4.11 -3.45
CA GLY A 91 -1.00 -4.23 -4.06
C GLY A 91 0.05 -3.32 -3.44
N ASP A 92 0.05 -3.21 -2.11
CA ASP A 92 0.97 -2.36 -1.33
C ASP A 92 0.83 -0.86 -1.66
N PHE A 93 -0.42 -0.38 -1.67
CA PHE A 93 -0.76 1.02 -1.90
C PHE A 93 -0.05 1.95 -0.89
N ARG A 94 0.89 2.75 -1.38
CA ARG A 94 1.82 3.54 -0.55
C ARG A 94 1.20 4.86 -0.13
N LEU A 95 1.21 5.11 1.17
CA LEU A 95 0.71 6.32 1.82
C LEU A 95 1.83 7.01 2.59
N GLN A 96 1.97 8.32 2.39
CA GLN A 96 2.82 9.15 3.25
C GLN A 96 2.09 9.40 4.57
N VAL A 97 2.85 9.33 5.67
CA VAL A 97 2.32 9.55 7.02
C VAL A 97 2.42 11.05 7.41
N PRO A 98 1.54 11.55 8.30
CA PRO A 98 0.42 10.86 8.94
C PRO A 98 -0.74 10.59 7.99
N VAL A 99 -1.46 9.50 8.24
CA VAL A 99 -2.63 9.11 7.44
C VAL A 99 -3.74 8.56 8.34
N THR A 100 -4.99 8.90 8.03
CA THR A 100 -6.16 8.43 8.79
C THR A 100 -7.05 7.57 7.91
N PHE A 101 -7.42 6.40 8.38
CA PHE A 101 -8.44 5.55 7.77
C PHE A 101 -9.79 5.83 8.42
N HIS A 102 -10.86 5.95 7.62
CA HIS A 102 -12.18 6.28 8.12
C HIS A 102 -13.27 5.41 7.46
N LEU A 103 -14.11 4.79 8.27
CA LEU A 103 -15.29 4.04 7.84
C LEU A 103 -16.45 5.00 7.56
N LYS A 104 -16.51 5.45 6.31
CA LYS A 104 -17.49 6.43 5.84
C LYS A 104 -18.91 5.91 5.87
N SER A 105 -19.11 4.65 5.47
CA SER A 105 -20.40 3.96 5.51
C SER A 105 -20.23 2.52 5.95
N GLY A 106 -21.34 1.90 6.36
CA GLY A 106 -21.35 0.57 6.93
C GLY A 106 -20.93 0.54 8.40
N SER A 107 -21.16 -0.60 9.03
CA SER A 107 -20.90 -0.85 10.44
C SER A 107 -19.60 -1.60 10.70
N GLY A 108 -18.97 -2.13 9.65
CA GLY A 108 -17.84 -3.05 9.77
C GLY A 108 -18.23 -4.34 10.51
N PRO A 109 -17.27 -5.07 11.10
CA PRO A 109 -15.86 -4.71 11.19
C PRO A 109 -15.12 -4.79 9.85
N VAL A 110 -14.25 -3.81 9.60
CA VAL A 110 -13.37 -3.76 8.43
C VAL A 110 -11.93 -3.80 8.90
N CYS A 111 -11.17 -4.82 8.54
CA CYS A 111 -9.76 -4.92 8.82
C CYS A 111 -8.94 -4.33 7.66
N LEU A 112 -7.93 -3.54 8.01
CA LEU A 112 -6.91 -3.03 7.10
C LEU A 112 -5.57 -3.62 7.51
N THR A 113 -4.80 -4.12 6.54
CA THR A 113 -3.47 -4.68 6.79
C THR A 113 -2.46 -4.17 5.78
N GLY A 114 -1.21 -4.07 6.21
CA GLY A 114 -0.13 -3.58 5.38
C GLY A 114 1.23 -3.71 6.06
N ARG A 115 2.19 -2.95 5.56
CA ARG A 115 3.53 -2.84 6.11
C ARG A 115 3.91 -1.39 6.31
N HIS A 116 4.45 -1.07 7.48
CA HIS A 116 5.12 0.18 7.72
C HIS A 116 6.60 0.02 7.41
N GLN A 117 7.10 0.84 6.48
CA GLN A 117 8.47 0.83 5.98
C GLN A 117 9.18 2.10 6.42
N ILE A 118 10.35 1.95 7.02
CA ILE A 118 11.26 3.04 7.34
C ILE A 118 12.37 3.02 6.28
N LEU A 119 12.37 4.05 5.43
CA LEU A 119 13.39 4.27 4.42
C LEU A 119 14.48 5.11 5.07
N HIS A 120 15.61 4.48 5.40
CA HIS A 120 16.80 5.24 5.71
C HIS A 120 17.27 5.89 4.41
N ARG A 121 17.41 7.21 4.43
CA ARG A 121 18.22 7.90 3.42
C ARG A 121 19.56 7.20 3.45
N ARG A 122 19.90 6.47 2.39
CA ARG A 122 21.28 5.99 2.21
C ARG A 122 22.11 7.25 2.38
N ALA A 123 22.91 7.32 3.45
CA ALA A 123 24.11 8.10 3.36
C ALA A 123 24.77 7.54 2.11
N LEU A 124 24.79 8.35 1.04
CA LEU A 124 25.70 8.11 -0.06
C LEU A 124 27.05 8.14 0.63
N SER A 125 27.54 6.98 1.07
CA SER A 125 28.97 6.79 1.17
C SER A 125 29.43 7.06 -0.25
N GLU A 126 30.02 8.23 -0.44
CA GLU A 126 30.90 8.54 -1.56
C GLU A 126 31.85 7.35 -1.67
N ASP A 127 31.54 6.39 -2.53
CA ASP A 127 32.37 5.28 -3.01
C ASP A 127 31.44 4.18 -3.51
N GLU A 128 30.88 4.34 -4.72
CA GLU A 128 30.78 3.30 -5.74
C GLU A 128 30.49 4.02 -7.07
N GLU A 129 31.50 4.73 -7.60
CA GLU A 129 31.62 4.87 -9.05
C GLU A 129 31.85 3.47 -9.62
N SER A 130 30.80 2.85 -10.14
CA SER A 130 30.95 1.78 -11.12
C SER A 130 30.04 2.11 -12.30
N GLU A 131 30.63 2.82 -13.25
CA GLU A 131 30.22 2.84 -14.64
C GLU A 131 30.02 1.40 -15.13
N GLU A 132 28.90 1.13 -15.81
CA GLU A 132 28.88 0.65 -17.19
C GLU A 132 27.44 0.30 -17.59
N GLU A 133 26.98 1.07 -18.58
CA GLU A 133 25.74 0.88 -19.33
C GLU A 133 25.86 -0.40 -20.18
N GLU A 134 24.94 -1.35 -20.01
CA GLU A 134 24.70 -2.36 -21.06
C GLU A 134 23.21 -2.31 -21.44
N GLU A 135 22.91 -1.43 -22.40
CA GLU A 135 21.67 -1.45 -23.17
C GLU A 135 21.58 -2.81 -23.88
N GLY A 136 20.72 -3.70 -23.38
CA GLY A 136 20.37 -4.93 -24.07
C GLY A 136 19.70 -4.65 -25.40
N GLU A 137 20.43 -4.82 -26.50
CA GLU A 137 19.89 -4.87 -27.86
C GLU A 137 18.82 -5.97 -27.96
N ILE A 138 17.54 -5.58 -28.00
CA ILE A 138 16.46 -6.49 -28.36
C ILE A 138 16.52 -6.67 -29.88
N ALA A 139 17.10 -7.79 -30.32
CA ALA A 139 17.14 -8.15 -31.73
C ALA A 139 15.73 -8.16 -32.35
N PRO A 140 15.52 -7.55 -33.53
CA PRO A 140 14.20 -7.46 -34.15
C PRO A 140 13.70 -8.85 -34.59
N ILE A 141 12.49 -9.19 -34.17
CA ILE A 141 11.80 -10.42 -34.57
C ILE A 141 11.50 -10.35 -36.06
N MET A 142 12.15 -11.20 -36.85
CA MET A 142 11.88 -11.31 -38.28
C MET A 142 10.57 -12.08 -38.54
N PRO A 143 9.68 -11.60 -39.44
CA PRO A 143 8.46 -12.32 -39.78
C PRO A 143 8.75 -13.60 -40.59
N ALA A 144 7.99 -14.66 -40.29
CA ALA A 144 8.12 -15.97 -40.91
C ALA A 144 7.81 -15.95 -42.42
N LYS A 145 8.70 -16.52 -43.25
CA LYS A 145 8.48 -16.68 -44.69
C LYS A 145 7.39 -17.72 -44.95
N LYS A 146 6.23 -17.27 -45.44
CA LYS A 146 5.15 -18.13 -45.92
C LYS A 146 5.55 -18.77 -47.26
N GLN A 147 5.86 -20.07 -47.27
CA GLN A 147 6.02 -20.83 -48.51
C GLN A 147 4.67 -20.87 -49.26
N ARG A 148 4.63 -20.26 -50.45
CA ARG A 148 3.54 -20.48 -51.42
C ARG A 148 3.74 -21.87 -52.03
N ARG A 149 2.85 -22.81 -51.69
CA ARG A 149 2.69 -24.06 -52.45
C ARG A 149 2.31 -23.69 -53.89
N ARG A 150 3.09 -24.14 -54.86
CA ARG A 150 2.75 -24.08 -56.29
C ARG A 150 1.65 -25.11 -56.55
N GLN A 151 0.58 -24.67 -57.22
CA GLN A 151 -0.38 -25.55 -57.91
C GLN A 151 0.29 -26.14 -59.16
#